data_AF-A0A438JXQ6-F1
#
_entry.id   AF-A0A438JXQ6-F1
#
_cell.length_a   1.000
_cell.length_b   1.000
_cell.length_c   1.000
_cell.angle_alpha   90.00
_cell.angle_beta   90.00
_cell.angle_gamma   90.00
#
_symmetry.space_group_name_H-M   'P 1'
#
loop_
_entity.id
_entity.type
_entity.pdbx_description
1 polymer ?
#
loop_
_entity_poly.entity_id
_entity_poly.type
_entity_poly.pdbx_seq_one_letter_code
_entity_poly.pdbx_strand_id
1 'polypeptide(L)' 'MSKEECMEALSKHAGIKPVITSTVWNELDKENKEFFESYFTGLTQIKADRMSEAEFRR' A
#
# COMPACT_ATOMS: atom_id res chain seq x y z
N MET A 1 -2.66 3.30 1.69
CA MET A 1 -2.38 2.03 2.36
C MET A 1 -1.27 1.32 1.58
N SER A 2 -0.11 1.07 2.16
CA SER A 2 0.95 0.29 1.51
C SER A 2 0.72 -1.21 1.66
N LYS A 3 1.49 -2.02 0.93
CA LYS A 3 1.48 -3.48 1.09
C LYS A 3 1.84 -3.88 2.53
N GLU A 4 2.84 -3.21 3.10
CA GLU A 4 3.33 -3.43 4.47
C GLU A 4 2.25 -3.07 5.50
N GLU A 5 1.60 -1.92 5.34
CA GLU A 5 0.48 -1.51 6.21
C GLU A 5 -0.67 -2.54 6.15
N CYS A 6 -0.96 -3.06 4.95
CA CYS A 6 -1.97 -4.10 4.76
C CYS A 6 -1.57 -5.42 5.43
N MET A 7 -0.31 -5.84 5.30
CA MET A 7 0.24 -7.03 5.96
C MET A 7 0.18 -6.92 7.48
N GLU A 8 0.56 -5.77 8.04
CA GLU A 8 0.52 -5.54 9.48
C GLU A 8 -0.92 -5.52 10.01
N ALA A 9 -1.82 -4.81 9.34
CA ALA A 9 -3.22 -4.72 9.75
C ALA A 9 -3.90 -6.09 9.72
N LEU A 10 -3.72 -6.87 8.65
CA LEU A 10 -4.32 -8.21 8.54
C LEU A 10 -3.69 -9.21 9.52
N SER A 11 -2.41 -9.08 9.80
CA SER A 11 -1.76 -9.91 10.83
C SER A 11 -2.28 -9.59 12.23
N LYS A 12 -2.37 -8.31 12.57
CA LYS A 12 -2.79 -7.84 13.91
C LYS A 12 -4.28 -8.04 14.16
N HIS A 13 -5.12 -7.75 13.18
CA HIS A 13 -6.58 -7.70 13.37
C HIS A 13 -7.30 -8.97 12.91
N ALA A 14 -6.70 -9.76 12.02
CA ALA A 14 -7.31 -10.98 11.50
C ALA A 14 -6.44 -12.23 11.72
N GLY A 15 -5.25 -12.11 12.33
CA GLY A 15 -4.34 -13.23 12.58
C GLY A 15 -3.77 -13.87 11.31
N ILE A 16 -3.86 -13.18 10.16
CA ILE A 16 -3.39 -13.70 8.87
C ILE A 16 -1.86 -13.62 8.84
N LYS A 17 -1.20 -14.73 8.49
CA LYS A 17 0.27 -14.75 8.39
C LYS A 17 0.73 -13.79 7.27
N PRO A 18 1.75 -12.94 7.50
CA PRO A 18 2.21 -11.97 6.51
C PRO A 18 2.58 -12.58 5.15
N VAL A 19 3.09 -13.83 5.14
CA VAL A 19 3.40 -14.57 3.90
C VAL A 19 2.15 -14.79 3.03
N ILE A 20 0.99 -15.04 3.63
CA ILE A 20 -0.27 -15.26 2.90
C ILE A 20 -0.68 -13.96 2.22
N THR A 21 -0.71 -12.85 2.97
CA THR A 21 -1.05 -11.53 2.43
C THR A 21 -0.08 -11.12 1.33
N SER A 22 1.23 -11.35 1.50
CA SER A 22 2.22 -11.03 0.47
C SER A 22 2.00 -11.86 -0.80
N THR A 23 1.69 -13.14 -0.68
CA THR A 23 1.43 -14.00 -1.84
C THR A 23 0.19 -13.54 -2.58
N VAL A 24 -0.94 -13.31 -1.88
CA VAL A 24 -2.18 -12.83 -2.51
C VAL A 24 -1.98 -11.48 -3.18
N TRP A 25 -1.29 -10.55 -2.51
CA TRP A 25 -0.99 -9.23 -3.08
C TRP A 25 -0.19 -9.33 -4.38
N ASN A 26 0.84 -10.18 -4.39
CA ASN A 26 1.69 -10.36 -5.58
C ASN A 26 0.91 -10.97 -6.75
N GLU A 27 0.00 -11.91 -6.51
CA GLU A 27 -0.84 -12.46 -7.58
C GLU A 27 -1.88 -11.45 -8.06
N LEU A 28 -2.48 -10.67 -7.16
CA LEU A 28 -3.41 -9.59 -7.54
C LEU A 28 -2.74 -8.52 -8.41
N ASP A 29 -1.50 -8.15 -8.10
CA ASP A 29 -0.70 -7.19 -8.87
C ASP A 29 -0.42 -7.70 -10.29
N LYS A 30 -0.07 -8.99 -10.43
CA LYS A 30 0.15 -9.62 -11.73
C LYS A 30 -1.11 -9.69 -12.59
N GLU A 31 -2.24 -10.04 -11.98
CA GLU A 31 -3.53 -10.23 -12.68
C GLU A 31 -4.24 -8.90 -12.97
N ASN A 32 -3.99 -7.84 -12.19
CA ASN A 32 -4.70 -6.56 -12.26
C ASN A 32 -3.76 -5.36 -12.45
N LYS A 33 -2.81 -5.46 -13.40
CA LYS A 33 -1.75 -4.48 -13.59
C LYS A 33 -2.22 -3.03 -13.70
N GLU A 34 -3.22 -2.75 -14.53
CA GLU A 34 -3.72 -1.38 -14.74
C GLU A 34 -4.26 -0.74 -13.44
N PHE A 35 -4.92 -1.55 -12.60
CA PHE A 35 -5.38 -1.10 -11.30
C PHE A 35 -4.19 -0.77 -10.39
N PHE A 36 -3.21 -1.65 -10.30
CA PHE A 36 -2.06 -1.47 -9.41
C PHE A 36 -1.13 -0.34 -9.86
N GLU A 37 -0.94 -0.13 -11.16
CA GLU A 37 -0.22 1.04 -11.70
C GLU A 37 -0.88 2.36 -11.26
N SER A 38 -2.21 2.45 -11.42
CA SER A 38 -2.99 3.61 -10.97
C SER A 38 -2.93 3.77 -9.44
N TYR A 39 -3.02 2.66 -8.71
CA TYR A 39 -2.95 2.63 -7.25
C TYR A 39 -1.61 3.14 -6.72
N PHE A 40 -0.49 2.67 -7.28
CA PHE A 40 0.85 3.10 -6.88
C PHE A 40 1.10 4.57 -7.24
N THR A 41 0.63 5.02 -8.40
CA THR A 41 0.70 6.43 -8.79
C THR A 41 -0.09 7.32 -7.82
N GLY A 42 -1.27 6.88 -7.38
CA GLY A 42 -2.03 7.59 -6.34
C GLY A 42 -1.27 7.65 -5.00
N LEU A 43 -0.61 6.57 -4.60
CA LEU A 43 0.18 6.54 -3.36
C LEU A 43 1.40 7.46 -3.40
N THR A 44 2.08 7.59 -4.54
CA THR A 44 3.22 8.51 -4.68
C THR A 44 2.75 9.96 -4.58
N GLN A 45 1.63 10.31 -5.23
CA GLN A 45 1.07 11.65 -5.13
C GLN A 45 0.67 12.00 -3.69
N ILE A 46 -0.04 11.11 -2.99
CA ILE A 46 -0.41 11.31 -1.58
C ILE A 46 0.83 11.53 -0.70
N LYS A 47 1.92 10.81 -0.96
CA LYS A 47 3.18 11.00 -0.22
C LYS A 47 3.81 12.36 -0.53
N ALA A 48 3.82 12.78 -1.80
CA ALA A 48 4.34 14.08 -2.20
C ALA A 48 3.55 15.24 -1.56
N ASP A 49 2.22 15.16 -1.58
CA ASP A 49 1.34 16.17 -0.98
C ASP A 49 1.53 16.27 0.54
N ARG A 50 1.69 15.12 1.22
CA ARG A 50 1.99 15.11 2.67
C ARG A 50 3.35 15.73 2.99
N MET A 51 4.35 15.55 2.13
CA MET A 51 5.67 16.16 2.32
C MET A 51 5.63 17.67 2.11
N SER A 52 4.96 18.15 1.07
CA SER A 52 4.83 19.59 0.80
C SER A 52 4.04 20.31 1.91
N GLU A 53 2.98 19.70 2.45
CA GLU A 53 2.26 20.22 3.62
C GLU A 53 3.14 20.28 4.88
N ALA A 54 3.96 19.26 5.13
CA ALA A 54 4.85 19.21 6.28
C ALA A 54 5.99 20.25 6.19
N GLU A 55 6.46 20.54 4.98
CA GLU A 55 7.46 21.59 4.71
C GLU A 55 6.88 23.00 4.89
N PHE A 56 5.62 23.23 4.49
CA PHE A 56 4.94 24.52 4.66
C PHE A 56 4.60 24.86 6.13
N ARG A 57 4.46 23.84 7.00
CA ARG A 57 4.14 24.01 8.42
C ARG A 57 5.37 24.21 9.33
N ARG A 58 6.59 24.26 8.78
CA ARG A 58 7.83 24.56 9.52
C ARG A 58 8.21 26.02 9.40
#